data_AF-A0A820Y302-F1
#
_entry.id   AF-A0A820Y302-F1
#
_cell.length_a   1.000
_cell.length_b   1.000
_cell.length_c   1.000
_cell.angle_alpha   90.00
_cell.angle_beta   90.00
_cell.angle_gamma   90.00
#
_symmetry.space_group_name_H-M   'P 1'
#
loop_
_entity.id
_entity.type
_entity.pdbx_description
1 polymer ?
#
loop_
_entity_poly.entity_id
_entity_poly.type
_entity_poly.pdbx_seq_one_letter_code
_entity_poly.pdbx_strand_id
1 'polypeptide(L)'
;LLVDLYEKNYQILLNELENESDIGFIIHLPDRINNICMTNTPICFQAKNYFNHLSQYIQEQLITCHYPNMVAQIDTSVNFLSQLVHRAAKLGYTEYIWRPLYKNLFIKKSSHDPLWLRLAQYFLLEIIDDILLYTIQHGNAIILDLFLSDRILHLPLLETYLIDTLLFRKQLSIDIVRTILIYLTMSTNRIEKCFENVFQRFLTLWSQESFIRFSSNTQHFYICQCICICLSLNKQLKLNEDKDKIIISVLNGIRIHIESTFDYIRRRGQFIGELIIQRINLFSPSNQLHFDTYDKNHSEIQILTKLAELNHSLNDRELSDDDDDEKEKIRMKKETILPKSEKLISTTNTIVLHDASKDDDDDDNDSEFESYDYSHDKTKPDVEKPTYIRTCLADLIATDKISQLEAALHVLPSLIEIYKIECEEIALELVRILLNYNSTFNIEKFEELQLNGLITLCKNYPLLISDYLCKQFYERNYTLNQRSLI
;
A
#
# COMPACT_ATOMS: atom_id res chain seq x y z
N LEU A 1 39.55 9.11 -1.90
CA LEU A 1 38.11 9.17 -1.56
C LEU A 1 37.24 8.36 -2.52
N LEU A 2 36.92 8.82 -3.76
CA LEU A 2 36.10 8.03 -4.69
C LEU A 2 36.78 6.73 -5.17
N VAL A 3 38.11 6.73 -5.29
CA VAL A 3 38.91 5.55 -5.64
C VAL A 3 39.01 4.58 -4.45
N ASP A 4 39.20 5.09 -3.22
CA ASP A 4 39.18 4.26 -2.00
C ASP A 4 37.80 3.64 -1.72
N LEU A 5 36.72 4.39 -2.03
CA LEU A 5 35.34 3.88 -2.01
C LEU A 5 35.10 2.84 -3.12
N TYR A 6 35.83 2.91 -4.23
CA TYR A 6 35.75 1.93 -5.32
C TYR A 6 36.40 0.59 -4.96
N GLU A 7 37.46 0.59 -4.14
CA GLU A 7 38.29 -0.58 -3.85
C GLU A 7 37.95 -1.35 -2.55
N LYS A 8 36.67 -1.54 -2.23
CA LYS A 8 36.19 -2.32 -1.06
C LYS A 8 36.43 -1.70 0.33
N ASN A 9 36.92 -0.46 0.45
CA ASN A 9 37.16 0.16 1.76
C ASN A 9 35.93 0.91 2.35
N TYR A 10 34.71 0.47 2.04
CA TYR A 10 33.48 1.04 2.61
C TYR A 10 33.40 0.89 4.13
N GLN A 11 33.83 -0.26 4.66
CA GLN A 11 33.90 -0.50 6.11
C GLN A 11 34.85 0.47 6.80
N ILE A 12 35.98 0.82 6.18
CA ILE A 12 36.95 1.76 6.75
C ILE A 12 36.33 3.16 6.83
N LEU A 13 35.68 3.62 5.75
CA LEU A 13 34.98 4.91 5.75
C LEU A 13 33.87 4.94 6.81
N LEU A 14 33.05 3.89 6.92
CA LEU A 14 31.97 3.85 7.90
C LEU A 14 32.51 3.79 9.35
N ASN A 15 33.59 3.05 9.59
CA ASN A 15 34.27 3.01 10.89
C ASN A 15 34.85 4.38 11.27
N GLU A 16 35.47 5.09 10.32
CA GLU A 16 35.99 6.45 10.54
C GLU A 16 34.86 7.45 10.84
N LEU A 17 33.77 7.39 10.06
CA LEU A 17 32.61 8.28 10.25
C LEU A 17 31.80 7.97 11.51
N GLU A 18 31.83 6.72 12.00
CA GLU A 18 31.27 6.33 13.30
C GLU A 18 32.04 6.99 14.45
N ASN A 19 33.36 7.07 14.35
CA ASN A 19 34.19 7.79 15.33
C ASN A 19 33.92 9.32 15.31
N GLU A 20 33.58 9.88 14.14
CA GLU A 20 33.26 11.31 13.98
C GLU A 20 31.77 11.63 14.18
N SER A 21 30.90 10.63 14.37
CA SER A 21 29.44 10.76 14.59
C SER A 21 28.66 11.46 13.46
N ASP A 22 29.14 11.37 12.21
CA ASP A 22 28.67 12.21 11.10
C ASP A 22 27.47 11.61 10.32
N ILE A 23 26.39 11.33 11.05
CA ILE A 23 25.19 10.59 10.56
C ILE A 23 24.58 11.24 9.31
N GLY A 24 24.53 12.58 9.25
CA GLY A 24 23.95 13.30 8.11
C GLY A 24 24.76 13.13 6.82
N PHE A 25 26.08 12.97 6.93
CA PHE A 25 26.93 12.71 5.78
C PHE A 25 26.68 11.32 5.21
N ILE A 26 26.67 10.30 6.07
CA ILE A 26 26.47 8.89 5.69
C ILE A 26 25.14 8.72 4.96
N ILE A 27 24.06 9.25 5.54
CA ILE A 27 22.71 9.04 5.01
C ILE A 27 22.51 9.70 3.64
N HIS A 28 23.12 10.87 3.42
CA HIS A 28 23.03 11.60 2.15
C HIS A 28 24.19 11.31 1.20
N LEU A 29 25.04 10.32 1.50
CA LEU A 29 26.18 9.96 0.66
C LEU A 29 25.74 9.50 -0.75
N PRO A 30 24.70 8.67 -0.93
CA PRO A 30 24.17 8.32 -2.25
C PRO A 30 23.79 9.53 -3.07
N ASP A 31 23.07 10.49 -2.48
CA ASP A 31 22.60 11.70 -3.16
C ASP A 31 23.78 12.58 -3.59
N ARG A 32 24.77 12.74 -2.70
CA ARG A 32 25.98 13.53 -2.99
C ARG A 32 26.77 12.93 -4.15
N ILE A 33 26.93 11.61 -4.16
CA ILE A 33 27.68 10.93 -5.22
C ILE A 33 26.89 10.93 -6.52
N ASN A 34 25.57 10.77 -6.45
CA ASN A 34 24.71 10.90 -7.62
C ASN A 34 24.78 12.32 -8.21
N ASN A 35 24.85 13.36 -7.37
CA ASN A 35 25.02 14.74 -7.83
C ASN A 35 26.40 14.99 -8.48
N ILE A 36 27.43 14.25 -8.09
CA ILE A 36 28.77 14.36 -8.69
C ILE A 36 28.88 13.55 -9.99
N CYS A 37 28.34 12.33 -9.98
CA CYS A 37 28.48 11.36 -11.06
C CYS A 37 27.36 11.45 -12.12
N MET A 38 26.25 12.12 -11.82
CA MET A 38 25.06 12.26 -12.66
C MET A 38 24.54 10.91 -13.19
N THR A 39 24.86 10.54 -14.43
CA THR A 39 24.42 9.29 -15.05
C THR A 39 25.36 8.10 -14.80
N ASN A 40 26.56 8.34 -14.28
CA ASN A 40 27.59 7.31 -14.07
C ASN A 40 27.76 6.94 -12.59
N THR A 41 26.66 6.96 -11.82
CA THR A 41 26.67 6.63 -10.40
C THR A 41 27.01 5.14 -10.19
N PRO A 42 28.07 4.81 -9.43
CA PRO A 42 28.43 3.43 -9.17
C PRO A 42 27.28 2.64 -8.52
N ILE A 43 27.17 1.35 -8.85
CA ILE A 43 26.07 0.48 -8.40
C ILE A 43 25.96 0.44 -6.86
N CYS A 44 27.09 0.47 -6.16
CA CYS A 44 27.19 0.51 -4.70
C CYS A 44 26.63 1.80 -4.07
N PHE A 45 26.58 2.90 -4.81
CA PHE A 45 26.01 4.18 -4.38
C PHE A 45 24.60 4.42 -4.91
N GLN A 46 24.01 3.48 -5.64
CA GLN A 46 22.56 3.50 -5.88
C GLN A 46 21.86 3.34 -4.54
N ALA A 47 20.89 4.20 -4.21
CA ALA A 47 20.30 4.29 -2.87
C ALA A 47 19.88 2.92 -2.29
N LYS A 48 19.15 2.10 -3.06
CA LYS A 48 18.72 0.75 -2.63
C LYS A 48 19.91 -0.13 -2.21
N ASN A 49 20.94 -0.19 -3.06
CA ASN A 49 22.13 -0.99 -2.81
C ASN A 49 22.91 -0.42 -1.63
N TYR A 50 23.08 0.90 -1.58
CA TYR A 50 23.79 1.56 -0.49
C TYR A 50 23.17 1.24 0.87
N PHE A 51 21.85 1.38 1.02
CA PHE A 51 21.18 1.09 2.29
C PHE A 51 21.18 -0.40 2.64
N ASN A 52 21.18 -1.31 1.66
CA ASN A 52 21.40 -2.74 1.89
C ASN A 52 22.82 -3.01 2.42
N HIS A 53 23.85 -2.39 1.84
CA HIS A 53 25.24 -2.53 2.33
C HIS A 53 25.41 -1.89 3.71
N LEU A 54 24.76 -0.74 3.96
CA LEU A 54 24.75 -0.11 5.28
C LEU A 54 24.07 -1.02 6.32
N SER A 55 22.98 -1.71 5.95
CA SER A 55 22.32 -2.70 6.81
C SER A 55 23.27 -3.85 7.18
N GLN A 56 24.01 -4.38 6.20
CA GLN A 56 25.02 -5.42 6.42
C GLN A 56 26.16 -4.94 7.32
N TYR A 57 26.67 -3.72 7.10
CA TYR A 57 27.67 -3.11 7.97
C TYR A 57 27.17 -3.01 9.41
N ILE A 58 25.95 -2.50 9.62
CA ILE A 58 25.35 -2.40 10.97
C ILE A 58 25.23 -3.79 11.60
N GLN A 59 24.81 -4.79 10.83
CA GLN A 59 24.71 -6.17 11.30
C GLN A 59 26.08 -6.71 11.77
N GLU A 60 27.12 -6.50 10.97
CA GLU A 60 28.49 -6.92 11.30
C GLU A 60 28.98 -6.23 12.56
N GLN A 61 28.86 -4.90 12.66
CA GLN A 61 29.26 -4.14 13.85
C GLN A 61 28.56 -4.63 15.12
N LEU A 62 27.25 -4.88 15.04
CA LEU A 62 26.50 -5.42 16.17
C LEU A 62 27.03 -6.79 16.60
N ILE A 63 27.41 -7.66 15.66
CA ILE A 63 27.91 -9.00 15.95
C ILE A 63 29.36 -9.00 16.46
N THR A 64 30.26 -8.23 15.85
CA THR A 64 31.71 -8.31 16.09
C THR A 64 32.17 -7.37 17.20
N CYS A 65 31.52 -6.21 17.35
CA CYS A 65 31.99 -5.15 18.24
C CYS A 65 31.05 -4.97 19.44
N HIS A 66 29.76 -4.69 19.20
CA HIS A 66 28.85 -4.33 20.28
C HIS A 66 28.45 -5.53 21.13
N TYR A 67 28.04 -6.64 20.51
CA TYR A 67 27.56 -7.81 21.25
C TYR A 67 28.62 -8.41 22.20
N PRO A 68 29.89 -8.65 21.77
CA PRO A 68 30.92 -9.17 22.68
C PRO A 68 31.21 -8.24 23.85
N ASN A 69 31.21 -6.93 23.59
CA ASN A 69 31.41 -5.92 24.64
C ASN A 69 30.24 -5.90 25.63
N MET A 70 28.99 -6.01 25.16
CA MET A 70 27.82 -6.13 26.04
C MET A 70 27.85 -7.41 26.89
N VAL A 71 28.28 -8.54 26.32
CA VAL A 71 28.48 -9.79 27.06
C VAL A 71 29.58 -9.63 28.12
N ALA A 72 30.66 -8.91 27.78
CA ALA A 72 31.74 -8.56 28.70
C ALA A 72 31.38 -7.43 29.69
N GLN A 73 30.15 -6.92 29.66
CA GLN A 73 29.67 -5.79 30.49
C GLN A 73 30.50 -4.49 30.32
N ILE A 74 31.09 -4.32 29.14
CA ILE A 74 31.76 -3.08 28.75
C ILE A 74 30.69 -2.12 28.24
N ASP A 75 30.73 -0.87 28.70
CA ASP A 75 29.79 0.15 28.24
C ASP A 75 29.97 0.40 26.74
N THR A 76 28.92 0.17 25.97
CA THR A 76 28.92 0.34 24.52
C THR A 76 27.63 1.00 24.07
N SER A 77 27.75 2.19 23.48
CA SER A 77 26.63 2.89 22.90
C SER A 77 26.27 2.31 21.53
N VAL A 78 24.99 1.97 21.33
CA VAL A 78 24.42 1.62 20.01
C VAL A 78 23.60 2.75 19.40
N ASN A 79 23.57 3.91 20.05
CA ASN A 79 22.79 5.09 19.65
C ASN A 79 23.13 5.57 18.23
N PHE A 80 24.40 5.59 17.85
CA PHE A 80 24.83 5.98 16.50
C PHE A 80 24.20 5.07 15.43
N LEU A 81 24.34 3.75 15.59
CA LEU A 81 23.75 2.76 14.69
C LEU A 81 22.22 2.86 14.66
N SER A 82 21.60 3.03 15.82
CA SER A 82 20.15 3.22 15.93
C SER A 82 19.69 4.45 15.13
N GLN A 83 20.33 5.60 15.34
CA GLN A 83 19.98 6.83 14.62
C GLN A 83 20.19 6.73 13.10
N LEU A 84 21.19 5.97 12.64
CA LEU A 84 21.37 5.69 11.22
C LEU A 84 20.16 4.96 10.64
N VAL A 85 19.68 3.90 11.31
CA VAL A 85 18.50 3.15 10.86
C VAL A 85 17.25 4.03 10.84
N HIS A 86 16.97 4.75 11.92
CA HIS A 86 15.77 5.61 12.03
C HIS A 86 15.76 6.74 11.00
N ARG A 87 16.89 7.42 10.79
CA ARG A 87 16.97 8.49 9.80
C ARG A 87 16.92 7.97 8.36
N ALA A 88 17.49 6.79 8.07
CA ALA A 88 17.35 6.13 6.78
C ALA A 88 15.89 5.72 6.52
N ALA A 89 15.20 5.19 7.54
CA ALA A 89 13.79 4.84 7.49
C ALA A 89 12.92 6.07 7.16
N LYS A 90 13.18 7.21 7.82
CA LYS A 90 12.48 8.49 7.57
C LYS A 90 12.65 9.02 6.14
N LEU A 91 13.72 8.65 5.43
CA LEU A 91 13.92 8.97 4.02
C LEU A 91 13.21 8.00 3.05
N GLY A 92 12.49 7.00 3.58
CA GLY A 92 11.76 6.01 2.78
C GLY A 92 12.56 4.75 2.46
N TYR A 93 13.73 4.55 3.09
CA TYR A 93 14.59 3.38 2.84
C TYR A 93 14.43 2.25 3.86
N THR A 94 13.32 2.24 4.63
CA THR A 94 13.04 1.26 5.70
C THR A 94 13.19 -0.18 5.24
N GLU A 95 12.70 -0.51 4.04
CA GLU A 95 12.80 -1.87 3.51
C GLU A 95 14.25 -2.33 3.35
N TYR A 96 15.15 -1.47 2.87
CA TYR A 96 16.55 -1.84 2.59
C TYR A 96 17.41 -1.83 3.86
N ILE A 97 17.12 -0.93 4.80
CA ILE A 97 17.92 -0.80 6.02
C ILE A 97 17.43 -1.74 7.14
N TRP A 98 16.13 -1.84 7.35
CA TRP A 98 15.56 -2.55 8.50
C TRP A 98 15.24 -4.01 8.20
N ARG A 99 14.72 -4.35 7.01
CA ARG A 99 14.36 -5.75 6.68
C ARG A 99 15.52 -6.73 6.91
N PRO A 100 16.77 -6.44 6.48
CA PRO A 100 17.86 -7.38 6.69
C PRO A 100 18.22 -7.51 8.17
N LEU A 101 18.29 -6.40 8.94
CA LEU A 101 18.51 -6.42 10.39
C LEU A 101 17.41 -7.22 11.10
N TYR A 102 16.16 -6.92 10.79
CA TYR A 102 14.99 -7.56 11.37
C TYR A 102 14.97 -9.07 11.10
N LYS A 103 15.06 -9.49 9.84
CA LYS A 103 14.97 -10.90 9.44
C LYS A 103 16.23 -11.70 9.76
N ASN A 104 17.41 -11.17 9.42
CA ASN A 104 18.65 -11.94 9.47
C ASN A 104 19.32 -11.90 10.83
N LEU A 105 19.05 -10.87 11.65
CA LEU A 105 19.67 -10.70 12.96
C LEU A 105 18.66 -10.88 14.08
N PHE A 106 17.71 -9.96 14.24
CA PHE A 106 16.88 -9.90 15.44
C PHE A 106 15.94 -11.10 15.57
N ILE A 107 15.18 -11.48 14.54
CA ILE A 107 14.30 -12.66 14.62
C ILE A 107 15.10 -13.94 14.96
N LYS A 108 16.25 -14.14 14.31
CA LYS A 108 17.07 -15.36 14.47
C LYS A 108 17.78 -15.42 15.82
N LYS A 109 18.20 -14.28 16.38
CA LYS A 109 19.03 -14.23 17.60
C LYS A 109 18.22 -13.98 18.87
N SER A 110 17.15 -13.18 18.81
CA SER A 110 16.37 -12.78 19.98
C SER A 110 15.60 -13.93 20.65
N SER A 111 15.33 -15.01 19.92
CA SER A 111 14.73 -16.23 20.46
C SER A 111 15.66 -17.01 21.39
N HIS A 112 16.98 -16.89 21.19
CA HIS A 112 18.00 -17.66 21.90
C HIS A 112 18.71 -16.85 22.99
N ASP A 113 18.73 -15.52 22.86
CA ASP A 113 19.50 -14.65 23.75
C ASP A 113 18.75 -13.34 24.08
N PRO A 114 18.51 -13.07 25.38
CA PRO A 114 17.81 -11.86 25.82
C PRO A 114 18.56 -10.56 25.54
N LEU A 115 19.89 -10.57 25.34
CA LEU A 115 20.65 -9.37 24.96
C LEU A 115 20.26 -8.90 23.56
N TRP A 116 20.12 -9.83 22.61
CA TRP A 116 19.65 -9.53 21.27
C TRP A 116 18.20 -9.03 21.28
N LEU A 117 17.35 -9.56 22.16
CA LEU A 117 16.00 -9.05 22.35
C LEU A 117 16.00 -7.60 22.87
N ARG A 118 16.85 -7.27 23.86
CA ARG A 118 16.98 -5.90 24.37
C ARG A 118 17.48 -4.94 23.31
N LEU A 119 18.45 -5.36 22.48
CA LEU A 119 18.92 -4.56 21.34
C LEU A 119 17.80 -4.31 20.32
N ALA A 120 17.06 -5.35 19.93
CA ALA A 120 15.93 -5.19 19.02
C ALA A 120 14.88 -4.22 19.58
N GLN A 121 14.56 -4.35 20.87
CA GLN A 121 13.64 -3.46 21.57
C GLN A 121 14.14 -2.02 21.63
N TYR A 122 15.44 -1.80 21.81
CA TYR A 122 16.03 -0.47 21.77
C TYR A 122 15.82 0.16 20.40
N PHE A 123 16.19 -0.54 19.32
CA PHE A 123 16.00 -0.04 17.95
C PHE A 123 14.53 0.17 17.58
N LEU A 124 13.60 -0.63 18.12
CA LEU A 124 12.17 -0.53 17.78
C LEU A 124 11.41 0.54 18.56
N LEU A 125 11.84 0.85 19.79
CA LEU A 125 11.06 1.63 20.74
C LEU A 125 11.72 2.94 21.14
N GLU A 126 12.98 3.17 20.76
CA GLU A 126 13.64 4.46 20.95
C GLU A 126 12.87 5.59 20.25
N ILE A 127 12.44 5.35 19.01
CA ILE A 127 11.58 6.27 18.25
C ILE A 127 10.44 5.46 17.62
N ILE A 128 9.21 5.88 17.89
CA ILE A 128 8.03 5.29 17.26
C ILE A 128 7.89 5.88 15.86
N ASP A 129 8.32 5.13 14.83
CA ASP A 129 8.41 5.63 13.46
C ASP A 129 8.07 4.55 12.40
N ASP A 130 8.64 4.71 11.19
CA ASP A 130 8.44 3.83 10.06
C ASP A 130 9.03 2.43 10.27
N ILE A 131 10.01 2.26 11.17
CA ILE A 131 10.59 0.94 11.50
C ILE A 131 9.58 0.09 12.26
N LEU A 132 8.90 0.68 13.24
CA LEU A 132 7.84 0.01 13.97
C LEU A 132 6.68 -0.34 13.03
N LEU A 133 6.28 0.61 12.17
CA LEU A 133 5.25 0.36 11.16
C LEU A 133 5.63 -0.80 10.24
N TYR A 134 6.86 -0.81 9.73
CA TYR A 134 7.37 -1.87 8.88
C TYR A 134 7.34 -3.22 9.60
N THR A 135 7.75 -3.26 10.86
CA THR A 135 7.70 -4.46 11.70
C THR A 135 6.27 -4.97 11.89
N ILE A 136 5.31 -4.06 12.06
CA ILE A 136 3.88 -4.35 12.13
C ILE A 136 3.28 -4.68 10.76
N GLN A 137 3.92 -4.33 9.64
CA GLN A 137 3.44 -4.65 8.30
C GLN A 137 3.99 -5.96 7.77
N HIS A 138 5.15 -6.40 8.23
CA HIS A 138 5.84 -7.59 7.72
C HIS A 138 6.04 -8.70 8.76
N GLY A 139 5.80 -8.43 10.05
CA GLY A 139 5.86 -9.41 11.14
C GLY A 139 4.52 -10.03 11.48
N ASN A 140 4.49 -11.14 12.22
CA ASN A 140 3.26 -11.69 12.78
C ASN A 140 3.11 -11.34 14.27
N ALA A 141 2.02 -11.76 14.89
CA ALA A 141 1.64 -11.45 16.25
C ALA A 141 2.62 -12.06 17.25
N ILE A 142 3.21 -13.21 16.92
CA ILE A 142 4.28 -13.83 17.71
C ILE A 142 5.51 -12.93 17.73
N ILE A 143 5.87 -12.32 16.59
CA ILE A 143 7.00 -11.39 16.54
C ILE A 143 6.68 -10.08 17.25
N LEU A 144 5.46 -9.57 17.11
CA LEU A 144 5.03 -8.42 17.90
C LEU A 144 5.07 -8.75 19.41
N ASP A 145 4.69 -9.96 19.80
CA ASP A 145 4.77 -10.41 21.19
C ASP A 145 6.20 -10.53 21.68
N LEU A 146 7.09 -11.08 20.85
CA LEU A 146 8.52 -11.16 21.13
C LEU A 146 9.11 -9.78 21.40
N PHE A 147 8.92 -8.82 20.47
CA PHE A 147 9.55 -7.51 20.58
C PHE A 147 8.81 -6.55 21.51
N LEU A 148 7.50 -6.44 21.41
CA LEU A 148 6.73 -5.46 22.18
C LEU A 148 6.32 -5.99 23.55
N SER A 149 6.02 -7.29 23.66
CA SER A 149 5.56 -7.93 24.91
C SER A 149 4.47 -7.09 25.61
N ASP A 150 4.52 -6.94 26.93
CA ASP A 150 3.59 -6.11 27.71
C ASP A 150 4.00 -4.61 27.76
N ARG A 151 4.97 -4.16 26.96
CA ARG A 151 5.45 -2.75 26.99
C ARG A 151 4.38 -1.74 26.60
N ILE A 152 3.38 -2.14 25.81
CA ILE A 152 2.21 -1.31 25.49
C ILE A 152 1.52 -0.79 26.75
N LEU A 153 1.54 -1.55 27.86
CA LEU A 153 0.91 -1.18 29.13
C LEU A 153 1.69 -0.12 29.91
N HIS A 154 2.96 0.11 29.56
CA HIS A 154 3.88 0.98 30.27
C HIS A 154 4.32 2.19 29.44
N LEU A 155 4.18 2.12 28.12
CA LEU A 155 4.59 3.17 27.19
C LEU A 155 3.34 3.80 26.53
N PRO A 156 2.85 4.95 27.03
CA PRO A 156 1.62 5.55 26.51
C PRO A 156 1.73 5.96 25.04
N LEU A 157 2.93 6.35 24.58
CA LEU A 157 3.17 6.67 23.17
C LEU A 157 2.97 5.44 22.26
N LEU A 158 3.37 4.24 22.73
CA LEU A 158 3.18 3.00 21.99
C LEU A 158 1.71 2.60 21.94
N GLU A 159 0.99 2.76 23.04
CA GLU A 159 -0.46 2.55 23.10
C GLU A 159 -1.19 3.49 22.13
N THR A 160 -0.94 4.80 22.20
CA THR A 160 -1.54 5.79 21.29
C THR A 160 -1.20 5.51 19.82
N TYR A 161 0.01 5.05 19.54
CA TYR A 161 0.39 4.68 18.17
C TYR A 161 -0.36 3.44 17.68
N LEU A 162 -0.25 2.32 18.39
CA LEU A 162 -0.86 1.05 17.99
C LEU A 162 -2.39 1.11 17.98
N ILE A 163 -2.98 1.76 18.97
CA ILE A 163 -4.44 1.81 19.12
C ILE A 163 -5.00 3.01 18.37
N ASP A 164 -4.75 4.23 18.83
CA ASP A 164 -5.42 5.41 18.28
C ASP A 164 -5.02 5.68 16.83
N THR A 165 -3.73 5.55 16.52
CA THR A 165 -3.22 5.90 15.20
C THR A 165 -3.45 4.79 14.19
N LEU A 166 -3.02 3.55 14.49
CA LEU A 166 -3.08 2.45 13.53
C LEU A 166 -4.48 1.83 13.40
N LEU A 167 -5.19 1.58 14.50
CA LEU A 167 -6.50 0.90 14.42
C LEU A 167 -7.65 1.85 14.09
N PHE A 168 -7.64 3.10 14.57
CA PHE A 168 -8.78 4.01 14.44
C PHE A 168 -8.59 5.13 13.42
N ARG A 169 -7.40 5.74 13.33
CA ARG A 169 -7.15 6.89 12.42
C ARG A 169 -6.68 6.47 11.03
N LYS A 170 -5.86 5.42 10.94
CA LYS A 170 -5.40 4.87 9.66
C LYS A 170 -6.31 3.73 9.21
N GLN A 171 -6.66 3.72 7.92
CA GLN A 171 -7.34 2.58 7.31
C GLN A 171 -6.29 1.56 6.85
N LEU A 172 -5.92 0.63 7.75
CA LEU A 172 -4.94 -0.42 7.45
C LEU A 172 -5.57 -1.62 6.72
N SER A 173 -4.72 -2.46 6.12
CA SER A 173 -5.19 -3.75 5.62
C SER A 173 -5.68 -4.61 6.79
N ILE A 174 -6.74 -5.40 6.54
CA ILE A 174 -7.38 -6.21 7.57
C ILE A 174 -6.44 -7.27 8.14
N ASP A 175 -5.45 -7.73 7.36
CA ASP A 175 -4.44 -8.67 7.85
C ASP A 175 -3.54 -8.03 8.91
N ILE A 176 -3.12 -6.77 8.72
CA ILE A 176 -2.33 -6.05 9.72
C ILE A 176 -3.17 -5.80 10.98
N VAL A 177 -4.42 -5.39 10.82
CA VAL A 177 -5.35 -5.21 11.95
C VAL A 177 -5.50 -6.52 12.74
N ARG A 178 -5.67 -7.64 12.03
CA ARG A 178 -5.75 -8.97 12.65
C ARG A 178 -4.49 -9.28 13.43
N THR A 179 -3.30 -9.05 12.88
CA THR A 179 -2.01 -9.23 13.58
C THR A 179 -1.95 -8.42 14.89
N ILE A 180 -2.34 -7.13 14.85
CA ILE A 180 -2.36 -6.27 16.05
C ILE A 180 -3.36 -6.80 17.08
N LEU A 181 -4.56 -7.16 16.66
CA LEU A 181 -5.61 -7.66 17.57
C LEU A 181 -5.23 -9.02 18.18
N ILE A 182 -4.62 -9.93 17.41
CA ILE A 182 -4.08 -11.20 17.96
C ILE A 182 -3.01 -10.91 19.00
N TYR A 183 -2.07 -10.00 18.72
CA TYR A 183 -1.05 -9.56 19.68
C TYR A 183 -1.69 -9.07 21.00
N LEU A 184 -2.74 -8.26 20.95
CA LEU A 184 -3.43 -7.80 22.16
C LEU A 184 -4.10 -8.94 22.95
N THR A 185 -4.39 -10.07 22.32
CA THR A 185 -4.97 -11.25 22.98
C THR A 185 -3.95 -12.25 23.52
N MET A 186 -2.64 -12.05 23.29
CA MET A 186 -1.61 -13.01 23.70
C MET A 186 -1.27 -12.97 25.20
N SER A 187 -1.65 -11.92 25.95
CA SER A 187 -1.51 -11.88 27.42
C SER A 187 -2.79 -11.45 28.11
N THR A 188 -3.05 -11.99 29.29
CA THR A 188 -4.24 -11.65 30.10
C THR A 188 -4.29 -10.16 30.44
N ASN A 189 -3.14 -9.56 30.78
CA ASN A 189 -3.05 -8.14 31.10
C ASN A 189 -3.43 -7.25 29.91
N ARG A 190 -2.97 -7.58 28.69
CA ARG A 190 -3.33 -6.86 27.47
C ARG A 190 -4.79 -7.08 27.09
N ILE A 191 -5.35 -8.26 27.34
CA ILE A 191 -6.78 -8.51 27.12
C ILE A 191 -7.60 -7.53 27.96
N GLU A 192 -7.38 -7.53 29.27
CA GLU A 192 -8.18 -6.76 30.24
C GLU A 192 -8.00 -5.24 30.07
N LYS A 193 -6.76 -4.77 29.81
CA LYS A 193 -6.47 -3.32 29.77
C LYS A 193 -6.58 -2.70 28.38
N CYS A 194 -6.27 -3.45 27.31
CA CYS A 194 -6.20 -2.91 25.95
C CYS A 194 -7.29 -3.49 25.06
N PHE A 195 -7.34 -4.81 24.86
CA PHE A 195 -8.22 -5.44 23.88
C PHE A 195 -9.71 -5.16 24.15
N GLU A 196 -10.15 -5.30 25.40
CA GLU A 196 -11.54 -5.03 25.79
C GLU A 196 -11.93 -3.55 25.53
N ASN A 197 -11.03 -2.62 25.85
CA ASN A 197 -11.22 -1.19 25.57
C ASN A 197 -11.29 -0.91 24.06
N VAL A 198 -10.38 -1.49 23.27
CA VAL A 198 -10.39 -1.40 21.81
C VAL A 198 -11.71 -1.90 21.23
N PHE A 199 -12.19 -3.05 21.69
CA PHE A 199 -13.48 -3.60 21.26
C PHE A 199 -14.65 -2.68 21.63
N GLN A 200 -14.70 -2.18 22.87
CA GLN A 200 -15.73 -1.24 23.31
C GLN A 200 -15.72 0.04 22.48
N ARG A 201 -14.55 0.54 22.09
CA ARG A 201 -14.42 1.73 21.22
C ARG A 201 -14.94 1.47 19.81
N PHE A 202 -14.64 0.31 19.22
CA PHE A 202 -15.22 -0.08 17.92
C PHE A 202 -16.75 -0.14 17.99
N LEU A 203 -17.31 -0.77 19.03
CA LEU A 203 -18.76 -0.81 19.23
C LEU A 203 -19.35 0.59 19.41
N THR A 204 -18.71 1.43 20.22
CA THR A 204 -19.19 2.79 20.49
C THR A 204 -19.20 3.62 19.21
N LEU A 205 -18.16 3.54 18.37
CA LEU A 205 -18.12 4.23 17.09
C LEU A 205 -19.18 3.70 16.13
N TRP A 206 -19.33 2.38 16.01
CA TRP A 206 -20.35 1.75 15.18
C TRP A 206 -21.76 2.18 15.59
N SER A 207 -22.02 2.34 16.89
CA SER A 207 -23.32 2.76 17.43
C SER A 207 -23.61 4.26 17.40
N GLN A 208 -22.74 5.09 16.81
CA GLN A 208 -22.94 6.53 16.70
C GLN A 208 -23.63 6.94 15.40
N GLU A 209 -24.66 7.79 15.51
CA GLU A 209 -25.37 8.33 14.35
C GLU A 209 -24.47 9.20 13.47
N SER A 210 -23.56 9.97 14.07
CA SER A 210 -22.55 10.76 13.34
C SER A 210 -21.63 9.87 12.51
N PHE A 211 -21.23 8.70 13.02
CA PHE A 211 -20.40 7.77 12.28
C PHE A 211 -21.13 7.25 11.04
N ILE A 212 -22.40 6.85 11.16
CA ILE A 212 -23.20 6.38 10.02
C ILE A 212 -23.38 7.48 8.96
N ARG A 213 -23.59 8.73 9.39
CA ARG A 213 -23.83 9.86 8.48
C ARG A 213 -22.59 10.33 7.74
N PHE A 214 -21.42 10.31 8.40
CA PHE A 214 -20.21 10.96 7.90
C PHE A 214 -19.08 10.00 7.52
N SER A 215 -19.19 8.70 7.84
CA SER A 215 -18.19 7.73 7.42
C SER A 215 -18.33 7.39 5.94
N SER A 216 -17.19 7.16 5.27
CA SER A 216 -17.18 6.58 3.93
C SER A 216 -17.65 5.13 3.97
N ASN A 217 -18.10 4.61 2.82
CA ASN A 217 -18.43 3.20 2.68
C ASN A 217 -17.28 2.28 3.12
N THR A 218 -16.03 2.65 2.77
CA THR A 218 -14.82 1.89 3.11
C THR A 218 -14.55 1.91 4.62
N GLN A 219 -14.69 3.07 5.27
CA GLN A 219 -14.46 3.20 6.71
C GLN A 219 -15.54 2.46 7.52
N HIS A 220 -16.80 2.57 7.11
CA HIS A 220 -17.88 1.78 7.72
C HIS A 220 -17.60 0.28 7.59
N PHE A 221 -17.17 -0.19 6.42
CA PHE A 221 -16.86 -1.60 6.21
C PHE A 221 -15.68 -2.04 7.08
N TYR A 222 -14.63 -1.23 7.13
CA TYR A 222 -13.45 -1.47 7.96
C TYR A 222 -13.82 -1.66 9.44
N ILE A 223 -14.66 -0.79 10.01
CA ILE A 223 -15.10 -0.94 11.41
C ILE A 223 -15.92 -2.22 11.62
N CYS A 224 -16.80 -2.59 10.68
CA CYS A 224 -17.51 -3.87 10.73
C CYS A 224 -16.52 -5.07 10.72
N GLN A 225 -15.48 -5.03 9.88
CA GLN A 225 -14.45 -6.06 9.82
C GLN A 225 -13.66 -6.17 11.13
N CYS A 226 -13.29 -5.03 11.73
CA CYS A 226 -12.63 -4.99 13.05
C CYS A 226 -13.49 -5.65 14.14
N ILE A 227 -14.79 -5.33 14.18
CA ILE A 227 -15.74 -5.94 15.13
C ILE A 227 -15.81 -7.46 14.93
N CYS A 228 -15.91 -7.94 13.69
CA CYS A 228 -15.91 -9.37 13.38
C CYS A 228 -14.63 -10.07 13.90
N ILE A 229 -13.46 -9.46 13.70
CA ILE A 229 -12.19 -10.01 14.20
C ILE A 229 -12.16 -10.04 15.73
N CYS A 230 -12.57 -8.96 16.40
CA CYS A 230 -12.63 -8.96 17.87
C CYS A 230 -13.56 -10.07 18.41
N LEU A 231 -14.70 -10.29 17.76
CA LEU A 231 -15.66 -11.35 18.13
C LEU A 231 -15.18 -12.77 17.81
N SER A 232 -14.24 -12.94 16.86
CA SER A 232 -13.64 -14.25 16.57
C SER A 232 -12.48 -14.59 17.50
N LEU A 233 -11.72 -13.60 17.96
CA LEU A 233 -10.56 -13.79 18.83
C LEU A 233 -10.92 -14.12 20.29
N ASN A 234 -12.09 -13.70 20.78
CA ASN A 234 -12.47 -13.97 22.16
C ASN A 234 -13.83 -14.67 22.26
N LYS A 235 -13.81 -15.95 22.68
CA LYS A 235 -15.00 -16.78 22.88
C LYS A 235 -15.92 -16.28 23.99
N GLN A 236 -15.37 -15.53 24.95
CA GLN A 236 -16.10 -14.97 26.08
C GLN A 236 -15.54 -13.58 26.36
N LEU A 237 -16.02 -12.60 25.60
CA LEU A 237 -15.81 -11.20 25.95
C LEU A 237 -16.41 -10.96 27.33
N LYS A 238 -15.56 -10.88 28.35
CA LYS A 238 -15.94 -10.43 29.68
C LYS A 238 -16.13 -8.93 29.59
N LEU A 239 -17.27 -8.53 29.05
CA LEU A 239 -17.72 -7.16 29.23
C LEU A 239 -17.78 -6.91 30.74
N ASN A 240 -16.96 -5.99 31.23
CA ASN A 240 -16.86 -5.56 32.62
C ASN A 240 -18.23 -5.05 33.15
N GLU A 241 -18.26 -4.38 34.29
CA GLU A 241 -19.45 -3.90 35.02
C GLU A 241 -20.50 -3.08 34.20
N ASP A 242 -20.25 -2.82 32.91
CA ASP A 242 -21.05 -2.01 31.97
C ASP A 242 -21.80 -2.83 30.88
N LYS A 243 -22.12 -4.11 31.13
CA LYS A 243 -22.88 -4.94 30.17
C LYS A 243 -24.14 -4.25 29.63
N ASP A 244 -24.93 -3.64 30.51
CA ASP A 244 -26.17 -2.97 30.12
C ASP A 244 -25.93 -1.77 29.21
N LYS A 245 -24.88 -0.98 29.45
CA LYS A 245 -24.51 0.14 28.57
C LYS A 245 -24.12 -0.35 27.19
N ILE A 246 -23.41 -1.47 27.11
CA ILE A 246 -22.98 -2.06 25.83
C ILE A 246 -24.18 -2.62 25.08
N ILE A 247 -25.12 -3.28 25.77
CA ILE A 247 -26.39 -3.74 25.18
C ILE A 247 -27.16 -2.55 24.61
N ILE A 248 -27.35 -1.49 25.40
CA ILE A 248 -28.07 -0.28 24.97
C ILE A 248 -27.38 0.34 23.74
N SER A 249 -26.05 0.43 23.78
CA SER A 249 -25.25 0.93 22.65
C SER A 249 -25.44 0.07 21.40
N VAL A 250 -25.37 -1.26 21.52
CA VAL A 250 -25.54 -2.20 20.40
C VAL A 250 -26.95 -2.12 19.84
N LEU A 251 -27.99 -2.13 20.68
CA LEU A 251 -29.39 -2.01 20.24
C LEU A 251 -29.65 -0.67 19.54
N ASN A 252 -29.10 0.43 20.07
CA ASN A 252 -29.16 1.72 19.38
C ASN A 252 -28.44 1.65 18.03
N GLY A 253 -27.25 1.04 17.98
CA GLY A 253 -26.48 0.80 16.76
C GLY A 253 -27.27 0.05 15.71
N ILE A 254 -27.91 -1.07 16.08
CA ILE A 254 -28.77 -1.84 15.18
C ILE A 254 -29.90 -0.97 14.62
N ARG A 255 -30.58 -0.22 15.49
CA ARG A 255 -31.68 0.68 15.10
C ARG A 255 -31.23 1.70 14.05
N ILE A 256 -30.16 2.46 14.32
CA ILE A 256 -29.69 3.52 13.41
C ILE A 256 -29.19 2.97 12.08
N HIS A 257 -28.66 1.74 12.03
CA HIS A 257 -28.29 1.11 10.77
C HIS A 257 -29.50 0.68 9.96
N ILE A 258 -30.53 0.09 10.61
CA ILE A 258 -31.77 -0.35 9.93
C ILE A 258 -32.55 0.84 9.38
N GLU A 259 -32.57 1.96 10.10
CA GLU A 259 -33.22 3.21 9.66
C GLU A 259 -32.47 3.89 8.49
N SER A 260 -31.26 3.46 8.16
CA SER A 260 -30.48 4.04 7.07
C SER A 260 -31.14 3.84 5.71
N THR A 261 -31.08 4.86 4.86
CA THR A 261 -31.55 4.79 3.47
C THR A 261 -30.59 3.98 2.59
N PHE A 262 -29.33 3.85 2.99
CA PHE A 262 -28.31 3.10 2.25
C PHE A 262 -28.40 1.60 2.54
N ASP A 263 -28.55 0.81 1.48
CA ASP A 263 -28.73 -0.64 1.60
C ASP A 263 -27.52 -1.34 2.25
N TYR A 264 -26.30 -0.98 1.85
CA TYR A 264 -25.09 -1.58 2.44
C TYR A 264 -24.98 -1.33 3.96
N ILE A 265 -25.43 -0.17 4.45
CA ILE A 265 -25.44 0.16 5.89
C ILE A 265 -26.44 -0.73 6.61
N ARG A 266 -27.67 -0.86 6.09
CA ARG A 266 -28.68 -1.75 6.66
C ARG A 266 -28.20 -3.19 6.74
N ARG A 267 -27.68 -3.73 5.62
CA ARG A 267 -27.20 -5.12 5.55
C ARG A 267 -26.08 -5.41 6.54
N ARG A 268 -25.05 -4.56 6.58
CA ARG A 268 -23.93 -4.69 7.53
C ARG A 268 -24.42 -4.55 8.97
N GLY A 269 -25.33 -3.60 9.22
CA GLY A 269 -25.91 -3.36 10.53
C GLY A 269 -26.68 -4.56 11.08
N GLN A 270 -27.52 -5.17 10.24
CA GLN A 270 -28.28 -6.37 10.56
C GLN A 270 -27.35 -7.55 10.86
N PHE A 271 -26.40 -7.84 9.97
CA PHE A 271 -25.43 -8.91 10.18
C PHE A 271 -24.59 -8.74 11.46
N ILE A 272 -24.00 -7.55 11.66
CA ILE A 272 -23.19 -7.27 12.86
C ILE A 272 -24.05 -7.34 14.12
N GLY A 273 -25.29 -6.86 14.08
CA GLY A 273 -26.25 -6.94 15.17
C GLY A 273 -26.55 -8.37 15.61
N GLU A 274 -26.89 -9.25 14.65
CA GLU A 274 -27.09 -10.69 14.90
C GLU A 274 -25.85 -11.33 15.50
N LEU A 275 -24.67 -11.06 14.91
CA LEU A 275 -23.41 -11.65 15.32
C LEU A 275 -23.04 -11.25 16.75
N ILE A 276 -23.19 -9.98 17.12
CA ILE A 276 -22.90 -9.50 18.49
C ILE A 276 -23.84 -10.17 19.50
N ILE A 277 -25.14 -10.20 19.19
CA ILE A 277 -26.15 -10.79 20.07
C ILE A 277 -25.88 -12.29 20.28
N GLN A 278 -25.54 -13.00 19.21
CA GLN A 278 -25.18 -14.42 19.27
C GLN A 278 -23.92 -14.66 20.11
N ARG A 279 -22.89 -13.82 19.99
CA ARG A 279 -21.57 -14.06 20.59
C ARG A 279 -21.45 -13.62 22.04
N ILE A 280 -22.12 -12.55 22.42
CA ILE A 280 -22.04 -12.00 23.78
C ILE A 280 -23.03 -12.72 24.72
N ASN A 281 -23.82 -13.70 24.21
CA ASN A 281 -24.86 -14.41 24.96
C ASN A 281 -25.79 -13.44 25.71
N LEU A 282 -26.12 -12.31 25.08
CA LEU A 282 -26.90 -11.22 25.69
C LEU A 282 -28.33 -11.64 25.99
N PHE A 283 -28.83 -12.65 25.28
CA PHE A 283 -30.16 -13.20 25.44
C PHE A 283 -30.11 -14.72 25.60
N SER A 284 -31.12 -15.29 26.24
CA SER A 284 -31.34 -16.74 26.26
C SER A 284 -31.39 -17.29 24.82
N PRO A 285 -31.01 -18.55 24.59
CA PRO A 285 -31.00 -19.15 23.23
C PRO A 285 -32.36 -19.12 22.52
N SER A 286 -33.46 -18.89 23.25
CA SER A 286 -34.81 -18.68 22.72
C SER A 286 -35.09 -17.27 22.17
N ASN A 287 -34.26 -16.27 22.48
CA ASN A 287 -34.44 -14.84 22.10
C ASN A 287 -33.27 -14.35 21.21
N GLN A 288 -32.89 -15.16 20.21
CA GLN A 288 -31.90 -14.73 19.22
C GLN A 288 -32.52 -13.73 18.24
N LEU A 289 -31.78 -12.66 17.94
CA LEU A 289 -32.14 -11.74 16.88
C LEU A 289 -31.80 -12.38 15.53
N HIS A 290 -32.78 -12.42 14.63
CA HIS A 290 -32.63 -12.91 13.26
C HIS A 290 -33.40 -12.00 12.31
N PHE A 291 -32.74 -11.53 11.26
CA PHE A 291 -33.27 -10.74 10.16
C PHE A 291 -33.22 -11.58 8.88
N ASP A 292 -34.36 -11.63 8.19
CA ASP A 292 -34.49 -12.32 6.89
C ASP A 292 -34.48 -11.33 5.70
N THR A 293 -34.17 -10.06 5.95
CA THR A 293 -34.34 -8.96 4.99
C THR A 293 -33.10 -8.64 4.17
N TYR A 294 -31.93 -9.17 4.53
CA TYR A 294 -30.69 -8.96 3.79
C TYR A 294 -30.18 -10.24 3.14
N ASP A 295 -29.50 -10.07 2.01
CA ASP A 295 -28.86 -11.18 1.31
C ASP A 295 -27.64 -11.68 2.09
N LYS A 296 -27.79 -12.83 2.75
CA LYS A 296 -26.72 -13.51 3.49
C LYS A 296 -25.60 -14.02 2.56
N ASN A 297 -25.86 -14.15 1.26
CA ASN A 297 -24.87 -14.56 0.27
C ASN A 297 -24.14 -13.37 -0.37
N HIS A 298 -24.46 -12.13 0.01
CA HIS A 298 -23.77 -10.95 -0.51
C HIS A 298 -22.27 -11.01 -0.20
N SER A 299 -21.42 -10.61 -1.16
CA SER A 299 -19.95 -10.70 -1.07
C SER A 299 -19.37 -10.12 0.22
N GLU A 300 -19.83 -8.93 0.61
CA GLU A 300 -19.44 -8.30 1.88
C GLU A 300 -19.80 -9.13 3.12
N ILE A 301 -20.99 -9.74 3.14
CA ILE A 301 -21.44 -10.57 4.25
C ILE A 301 -20.61 -11.85 4.32
N GLN A 302 -20.29 -12.45 3.18
CA GLN A 302 -19.38 -13.60 3.12
C GLN A 302 -17.99 -13.26 3.70
N ILE A 303 -17.45 -12.08 3.38
CA ILE A 303 -16.18 -11.60 3.95
C ILE A 303 -16.31 -11.44 5.48
N LEU A 304 -17.34 -10.75 5.96
CA LEU A 304 -17.55 -10.54 7.40
C LEU A 304 -17.79 -11.86 8.15
N THR A 305 -18.48 -12.81 7.52
CA THR A 305 -18.72 -14.15 8.07
C THR A 305 -17.41 -14.90 8.26
N LYS A 306 -16.56 -14.95 7.22
CA LYS A 306 -15.22 -15.55 7.31
C LYS A 306 -14.37 -14.94 8.42
N LEU A 307 -14.42 -13.61 8.58
CA LEU A 307 -13.69 -12.92 9.65
C LEU A 307 -14.22 -13.25 11.06
N ALA A 308 -15.51 -13.55 11.17
CA ALA A 308 -16.19 -13.84 12.42
C ALA A 308 -16.10 -15.32 12.85
N GLU A 309 -15.69 -16.23 11.97
CA GLU A 309 -15.58 -17.67 12.25
C GLU A 309 -14.71 -17.95 13.49
N LEU A 310 -15.27 -18.70 14.44
CA LEU A 310 -14.57 -19.13 15.66
C LEU A 310 -13.43 -20.07 15.29
N ASN A 311 -12.27 -19.89 15.93
CA ASN A 311 -11.05 -20.68 15.72
C ASN A 311 -10.28 -20.40 14.41
N HIS A 312 -10.65 -19.37 13.62
CA HIS A 312 -9.69 -18.73 12.70
C HIS A 312 -8.60 -17.92 13.45
N SER A 313 -8.71 -17.88 14.80
CA SER A 313 -7.98 -17.10 15.79
C SER A 313 -6.48 -17.37 15.91
N LEU A 314 -5.91 -18.27 15.10
CA LEU A 314 -4.47 -18.60 15.14
C LEU A 314 -3.78 -18.52 13.77
N ASN A 315 -4.53 -18.36 12.68
CA ASN A 315 -3.93 -18.18 11.36
C ASN A 315 -3.64 -16.69 11.17
N ASP A 316 -2.65 -16.20 11.90
CA ASP A 316 -1.98 -14.98 11.50
C ASP A 316 -1.18 -15.23 10.21
N ARG A 317 -0.73 -14.15 9.56
CA ARG A 317 0.10 -14.29 8.37
C ARG A 317 1.37 -15.07 8.66
N GLU A 318 1.71 -15.98 7.76
CA GLU A 318 3.00 -16.64 7.78
C GLU A 318 4.10 -15.61 7.50
N LEU A 319 5.26 -15.82 8.11
CA LEU A 319 6.45 -15.08 7.75
C LEU A 319 6.85 -15.56 6.36
N SER A 320 6.58 -14.75 5.35
CA SER A 320 7.06 -15.03 4.00
C SER A 320 8.59 -15.01 4.03
N ASP A 321 9.21 -16.19 3.95
CA ASP A 321 10.67 -16.29 3.94
C ASP A 321 11.28 -15.96 2.58
N ASP A 322 10.56 -16.11 1.46
CA ASP A 322 11.12 -15.85 0.12
C ASP A 322 10.18 -15.08 -0.82
N ASP A 323 10.83 -14.29 -1.70
CA ASP A 323 10.41 -13.82 -3.03
C ASP A 323 9.42 -12.64 -3.21
N ASP A 324 9.88 -11.42 -2.88
CA ASP A 324 9.44 -10.23 -3.64
C ASP A 324 10.11 -10.16 -5.03
N ASP A 325 11.17 -10.94 -5.26
CA ASP A 325 11.72 -11.21 -6.60
C ASP A 325 10.68 -11.90 -7.49
N GLU A 326 9.76 -12.70 -6.94
CA GLU A 326 8.65 -13.25 -7.72
C GLU A 326 7.53 -12.24 -7.97
N LYS A 327 7.31 -11.23 -7.11
CA LYS A 327 6.30 -10.20 -7.41
C LYS A 327 6.78 -9.24 -8.51
N GLU A 328 8.08 -8.93 -8.58
CA GLU A 328 8.66 -8.26 -9.74
C GLU A 328 8.71 -9.19 -10.98
N LYS A 329 9.03 -10.49 -10.83
CA LYS A 329 8.99 -11.44 -11.96
C LYS A 329 7.58 -11.78 -12.44
N ILE A 330 6.54 -11.71 -11.61
CA ILE A 330 5.13 -11.93 -12.01
C ILE A 330 4.59 -10.67 -12.69
N ARG A 331 5.04 -9.48 -12.26
CA ARG A 331 4.75 -8.22 -12.95
C ARG A 331 5.44 -8.17 -14.32
N MET A 332 6.67 -8.69 -14.44
CA MET A 332 7.37 -8.84 -15.72
C MET A 332 6.88 -10.04 -16.58
N LYS A 333 6.46 -11.17 -15.98
CA LYS A 333 5.93 -12.33 -16.73
C LYS A 333 4.55 -12.06 -17.34
N LYS A 334 3.73 -11.18 -16.75
CA LYS A 334 2.46 -10.75 -17.36
C LYS A 334 2.65 -9.84 -18.59
N GLU A 335 3.82 -9.20 -18.74
CA GLU A 335 4.15 -8.38 -19.91
C GLU A 335 4.91 -9.16 -21.00
N THR A 336 5.22 -10.44 -20.80
CA THR A 336 6.08 -11.21 -21.73
C THR A 336 5.47 -12.53 -22.20
N ILE A 337 4.17 -12.55 -22.54
CA ILE A 337 3.57 -13.64 -23.34
C ILE A 337 3.23 -13.08 -24.73
N LEU A 338 4.26 -13.00 -25.57
CA LEU A 338 4.11 -13.06 -27.02
C LEU A 338 4.56 -14.46 -27.46
N PRO A 339 3.76 -15.24 -28.22
CA PRO A 339 4.19 -16.54 -28.68
C PRO A 339 5.32 -16.40 -29.70
N LYS A 340 6.42 -17.13 -29.46
CA LYS A 340 7.55 -17.29 -30.36
C LYS A 340 7.14 -17.94 -31.68
N SER A 341 7.68 -17.44 -32.79
CA SER A 341 8.20 -18.33 -33.83
C SER A 341 9.54 -17.77 -34.34
N GLU A 342 10.56 -18.62 -34.23
CA GLU A 342 11.94 -18.38 -34.63
C GLU A 342 12.07 -18.51 -36.16
N LYS A 343 12.91 -17.67 -36.78
CA LYS A 343 13.87 -18.10 -37.82
C LYS A 343 14.86 -16.98 -38.18
N LEU A 344 16.09 -17.21 -37.70
CA LEU A 344 17.41 -17.09 -38.35
C LEU A 344 17.53 -16.14 -39.56
N ILE A 345 18.38 -15.14 -39.37
CA ILE A 345 18.90 -14.20 -40.37
C ILE A 345 20.00 -14.89 -41.19
N SER A 346 19.92 -14.79 -42.52
CA SER A 346 21.09 -14.76 -43.40
C SER A 346 20.80 -13.88 -44.61
N THR A 347 21.59 -12.83 -44.73
CA THR A 347 21.63 -11.87 -45.84
C THR A 347 22.46 -12.41 -47.00
N THR A 348 22.03 -12.17 -48.25
CA THR A 348 22.90 -11.65 -49.34
C THR A 348 22.13 -11.43 -50.64
N ASN A 349 22.42 -10.30 -51.28
CA ASN A 349 21.95 -9.87 -52.61
C ASN A 349 22.49 -10.74 -53.73
N THR A 350 21.71 -11.01 -54.78
CA THR A 350 22.20 -10.99 -56.19
C THR A 350 21.05 -10.97 -57.20
N ILE A 351 21.20 -10.08 -58.18
CA ILE A 351 20.41 -9.94 -59.43
C ILE A 351 20.79 -11.08 -60.39
N VAL A 352 19.88 -11.54 -61.28
CA VAL A 352 20.12 -11.86 -62.73
C VAL A 352 18.98 -12.69 -63.38
N LEU A 353 18.40 -12.09 -64.42
CA LEU A 353 17.92 -12.57 -65.75
C LEU A 353 16.68 -13.46 -66.00
N HIS A 354 15.95 -12.99 -67.02
CA HIS A 354 14.89 -13.58 -67.85
C HIS A 354 15.32 -14.79 -68.68
N ASP A 355 14.42 -15.76 -68.89
CA ASP A 355 13.98 -16.35 -70.19
C ASP A 355 12.94 -17.46 -69.88
N ALA A 356 11.65 -17.33 -70.24
CA ALA A 356 11.02 -17.69 -71.53
C ALA A 356 10.96 -19.21 -71.82
N SER A 357 9.78 -19.84 -71.71
CA SER A 357 9.01 -20.43 -72.84
C SER A 357 7.96 -21.51 -72.46
N LYS A 358 6.75 -21.31 -73.01
CA LYS A 358 5.67 -22.25 -73.47
C LYS A 358 4.67 -22.82 -72.46
N ASP A 359 3.40 -22.38 -72.50
CA ASP A 359 2.25 -22.82 -73.36
C ASP A 359 1.67 -24.15 -72.81
N ASP A 360 0.39 -24.39 -72.53
CA ASP A 360 -0.91 -23.77 -72.80
C ASP A 360 -1.88 -24.22 -71.68
N ASP A 361 -2.84 -23.38 -71.29
CA ASP A 361 -4.29 -23.72 -71.38
C ASP A 361 -5.13 -22.60 -70.74
N ASP A 362 -6.08 -22.15 -71.55
CA ASP A 362 -6.94 -20.99 -71.42
C ASP A 362 -7.85 -20.99 -70.19
N ASP A 363 -7.94 -19.84 -69.50
CA ASP A 363 -9.22 -19.32 -69.02
C ASP A 363 -9.13 -17.81 -68.81
N ASP A 364 -9.77 -17.07 -69.72
CA ASP A 364 -9.94 -15.63 -69.67
C ASP A 364 -10.89 -15.25 -68.53
N ASN A 365 -10.37 -14.63 -67.48
CA ASN A 365 -11.17 -13.74 -66.65
C ASN A 365 -10.34 -12.55 -66.17
N ASP A 366 -10.44 -11.46 -66.92
CA ASP A 366 -9.98 -10.12 -66.59
C ASP A 366 -10.56 -9.67 -65.23
N SER A 367 -9.77 -9.81 -64.18
CA SER A 367 -9.83 -8.98 -62.99
C SER A 367 -8.43 -8.85 -62.44
N GLU A 368 -7.77 -7.80 -62.93
CA GLU A 368 -6.43 -7.29 -62.61
C GLU A 368 -6.33 -6.76 -61.17
N PHE A 369 -6.79 -7.53 -60.18
CA PHE A 369 -6.49 -7.29 -58.76
C PHE A 369 -6.60 -8.61 -58.01
N GLU A 370 -5.46 -9.11 -57.51
CA GLU A 370 -5.47 -10.05 -56.39
C GLU A 370 -6.28 -9.39 -55.26
N SER A 371 -7.24 -10.12 -54.66
CA SER A 371 -7.96 -9.62 -53.50
C SER A 371 -6.93 -9.27 -52.42
N TYR A 372 -6.82 -7.98 -52.11
CA TYR A 372 -5.85 -7.44 -51.17
C TYR A 372 -5.85 -8.28 -49.89
N ASP A 373 -4.67 -8.69 -49.42
CA ASP A 373 -4.53 -9.44 -48.18
C ASP A 373 -4.94 -8.54 -46.99
N TYR A 374 -6.17 -8.75 -46.52
CA TYR A 374 -6.72 -8.06 -45.35
C TYR A 374 -6.08 -8.54 -44.02
N SER A 375 -5.13 -9.47 -44.03
CA SER A 375 -4.45 -9.94 -42.80
C SER A 375 -3.62 -8.87 -42.08
N HIS A 376 -3.30 -7.77 -42.77
CA HIS A 376 -2.68 -6.58 -42.20
C HIS A 376 -3.64 -5.39 -42.03
N ASP A 377 -4.90 -5.56 -42.44
CA ASP A 377 -5.94 -4.56 -42.21
C ASP A 377 -6.39 -4.67 -40.76
N LYS A 378 -5.63 -4.00 -39.87
CA LYS A 378 -6.13 -3.70 -38.54
C LYS A 378 -7.34 -2.82 -38.74
N THR A 379 -8.52 -3.35 -38.41
CA THR A 379 -9.71 -2.54 -38.15
C THR A 379 -9.26 -1.30 -37.39
N LYS A 380 -9.33 -0.11 -38.00
CA LYS A 380 -9.04 1.12 -37.29
C LYS A 380 -9.89 1.08 -36.02
N PRO A 381 -9.32 1.25 -34.82
CA PRO A 381 -10.17 1.46 -33.67
C PRO A 381 -11.08 2.64 -34.02
N ASP A 382 -12.38 2.52 -33.76
CA ASP A 382 -13.36 3.60 -34.02
C ASP A 382 -12.98 4.94 -33.36
N VAL A 383 -11.98 4.91 -32.47
CA VAL A 383 -11.41 6.06 -31.76
C VAL A 383 -9.88 6.04 -31.85
N GLU A 384 -9.31 7.03 -32.54
CA GLU A 384 -7.87 7.30 -32.49
C GLU A 384 -7.49 7.86 -31.12
N LYS A 385 -6.51 7.24 -30.45
CA LYS A 385 -6.04 7.69 -29.12
C LYS A 385 -5.01 8.82 -29.28
N PRO A 386 -5.03 9.85 -28.43
CA PRO A 386 -4.06 10.93 -28.52
C PRO A 386 -2.65 10.43 -28.20
N THR A 387 -1.68 10.76 -29.07
CA THR A 387 -0.26 10.42 -28.90
C THR A 387 0.57 11.57 -28.31
N TYR A 388 0.06 12.80 -28.38
CA TYR A 388 0.71 14.01 -27.91
C TYR A 388 -0.12 14.69 -26.83
N ILE A 389 0.54 15.33 -25.87
CA ILE A 389 -0.14 15.97 -24.73
C ILE A 389 -1.05 17.13 -25.16
N ARG A 390 -0.68 17.87 -26.22
CA ARG A 390 -1.52 18.96 -26.78
C ARG A 390 -2.76 18.44 -27.50
N THR A 391 -2.65 17.29 -28.19
CA THR A 391 -3.80 16.61 -28.78
C THR A 391 -4.72 16.09 -27.69
N CYS A 392 -4.15 15.49 -26.64
CA CYS A 392 -4.93 15.04 -25.47
C CYS A 392 -5.67 16.21 -24.80
N LEU A 393 -5.04 17.38 -24.65
CA LEU A 393 -5.69 18.58 -24.13
C LEU A 393 -6.85 19.05 -25.04
N ALA A 394 -6.67 19.02 -26.35
CA ALA A 394 -7.73 19.38 -27.29
C ALA A 394 -8.92 18.42 -27.21
N ASP A 395 -8.67 17.11 -27.08
CA ASP A 395 -9.70 16.08 -26.93
C ASP A 395 -10.45 16.20 -25.60
N LEU A 396 -9.77 16.61 -24.53
CA LEU A 396 -10.39 16.93 -23.25
C LEU A 396 -11.32 18.16 -23.40
N ILE A 397 -10.87 19.23 -24.06
CA ILE A 397 -11.70 20.44 -24.26
C ILE A 397 -12.93 20.14 -25.14
N ALA A 398 -12.77 19.30 -26.16
CA ALA A 398 -13.82 18.93 -27.11
C ALA A 398 -14.77 17.87 -26.53
N THR A 399 -15.62 18.25 -25.57
CA THR A 399 -16.57 17.37 -24.87
C THR A 399 -17.67 16.75 -25.73
N ASP A 400 -17.75 17.10 -27.01
CA ASP A 400 -18.82 16.66 -27.93
C ASP A 400 -18.68 15.18 -28.35
N LYS A 401 -17.51 14.56 -28.13
CA LYS A 401 -17.23 13.16 -28.48
C LYS A 401 -16.79 12.37 -27.26
N ILE A 402 -17.76 11.73 -26.59
CA ILE A 402 -17.57 10.96 -25.35
C ILE A 402 -16.48 9.89 -25.50
N SER A 403 -16.44 9.18 -26.63
CA SER A 403 -15.45 8.12 -26.86
C SER A 403 -14.01 8.65 -26.98
N GLN A 404 -13.83 9.87 -27.52
CA GLN A 404 -12.52 10.53 -27.56
C GLN A 404 -12.10 11.07 -26.19
N LEU A 405 -13.06 11.62 -25.43
CA LEU A 405 -12.84 12.07 -24.06
C LEU A 405 -12.38 10.91 -23.16
N GLU A 406 -13.04 9.76 -23.23
CA GLU A 406 -12.68 8.55 -22.50
C GLU A 406 -11.27 8.07 -22.88
N ALA A 407 -10.98 7.99 -24.18
CA ALA A 407 -9.66 7.61 -24.67
C ALA A 407 -8.55 8.57 -24.20
N ALA A 408 -8.83 9.87 -24.17
CA ALA A 408 -7.92 10.89 -23.67
C ALA A 408 -7.65 10.73 -22.17
N LEU A 409 -8.70 10.56 -21.36
CA LEU A 409 -8.58 10.37 -19.91
C LEU A 409 -7.77 9.11 -19.53
N HIS A 410 -7.90 8.02 -20.30
CA HIS A 410 -7.12 6.81 -20.09
C HIS A 410 -5.63 6.99 -20.36
N VAL A 411 -5.28 7.76 -21.39
CA VAL A 411 -3.90 7.90 -21.87
C VAL A 411 -3.18 9.08 -21.18
N LEU A 412 -3.94 10.04 -20.63
CA LEU A 412 -3.44 11.26 -20.01
C LEU A 412 -2.33 11.04 -18.95
N PRO A 413 -2.47 10.15 -17.95
CA PRO A 413 -1.40 9.92 -16.97
C PRO A 413 -0.08 9.49 -17.61
N SER A 414 -0.15 8.62 -18.62
CA SER A 414 1.02 8.12 -19.34
C SER A 414 1.68 9.24 -20.15
N LEU A 415 0.90 10.09 -20.82
CA LEU A 415 1.43 11.21 -21.59
C LEU A 415 2.09 12.27 -20.72
N ILE A 416 1.56 12.54 -19.52
CA ILE A 416 2.19 13.46 -18.57
C ILE A 416 3.57 12.92 -18.14
N GLU A 417 3.70 11.61 -17.92
CA GLU A 417 4.98 11.01 -17.54
C GLU A 417 6.01 10.98 -18.70
N ILE A 418 5.54 10.87 -19.95
CA ILE A 418 6.40 10.88 -21.15
C ILE A 418 6.84 12.30 -21.50
N TYR A 419 5.93 13.27 -21.50
CA TYR A 419 6.17 14.65 -21.97
C TYR A 419 6.28 15.67 -20.82
N LYS A 420 7.07 15.35 -19.79
CA LYS A 420 7.16 16.15 -18.55
C LYS A 420 7.57 17.61 -18.74
N ILE A 421 8.41 17.93 -19.71
CA ILE A 421 8.86 19.32 -19.91
C ILE A 421 7.77 20.11 -20.65
N GLU A 422 7.26 19.55 -21.75
CA GLU A 422 6.23 20.21 -22.57
C GLU A 422 4.89 20.37 -21.84
N CYS A 423 4.57 19.43 -20.94
CA CYS A 423 3.34 19.47 -20.16
C CYS A 423 3.37 20.55 -19.06
N GLU A 424 4.52 21.13 -18.69
CA GLU A 424 4.59 22.20 -17.68
C GLU A 424 3.80 23.45 -18.11
N GLU A 425 3.87 23.84 -19.39
CA GLU A 425 3.19 25.01 -19.94
C GLU A 425 1.66 24.89 -19.88
N ILE A 426 1.14 23.67 -19.98
CA ILE A 426 -0.29 23.36 -20.06
C ILE A 426 -0.83 22.67 -18.80
N ALA A 427 0.02 22.40 -17.80
CA ALA A 427 -0.36 21.68 -16.60
C ALA A 427 -1.51 22.37 -15.84
N LEU A 428 -1.47 23.70 -15.74
CA LEU A 428 -2.55 24.47 -15.10
C LEU A 428 -3.87 24.38 -15.86
N GLU A 429 -3.82 24.35 -17.20
CA GLU A 429 -5.02 24.18 -18.03
C GLU A 429 -5.61 22.78 -17.85
N LEU A 430 -4.77 21.74 -17.83
CA LEU A 430 -5.20 20.37 -17.58
C LEU A 430 -5.86 20.22 -16.20
N VAL A 431 -5.27 20.77 -15.14
CA VAL A 431 -5.86 20.73 -13.80
C VAL A 431 -7.20 21.46 -13.76
N ARG A 432 -7.30 22.64 -14.40
CA ARG A 432 -8.56 23.41 -14.50
C ARG A 432 -9.67 22.61 -15.18
N ILE A 433 -9.33 21.93 -16.27
CA ILE A 433 -10.29 21.13 -17.06
C ILE A 433 -10.71 19.92 -16.23
N LEU A 434 -9.76 19.14 -15.71
CA LEU A 434 -10.03 17.94 -14.93
C LEU A 434 -10.91 18.24 -13.71
N LEU A 435 -10.63 19.32 -13.00
CA LEU A 435 -11.36 19.68 -11.77
C LEU A 435 -12.79 20.17 -12.05
N ASN A 436 -13.04 20.69 -13.26
CA ASN A 436 -14.36 21.20 -13.66
C ASN A 436 -15.21 20.20 -14.44
N TYR A 437 -14.73 18.99 -14.71
CA TYR A 437 -15.59 17.96 -15.25
C TYR A 437 -16.61 17.46 -14.22
N ASN A 438 -17.86 17.41 -14.65
CA ASN A 438 -18.93 16.77 -13.94
C ASN A 438 -19.15 15.35 -14.50
N SER A 439 -19.58 14.43 -13.64
CA SER A 439 -19.83 13.01 -13.94
C SER A 439 -21.04 12.74 -14.86
N THR A 440 -21.43 13.72 -15.68
CA THR A 440 -22.56 13.61 -16.62
C THR A 440 -22.27 12.68 -17.80
N PHE A 441 -21.03 12.25 -17.97
CA PHE A 441 -20.61 11.33 -19.02
C PHE A 441 -20.71 9.89 -18.49
N ASN A 442 -21.43 9.02 -19.19
CA ASN A 442 -21.58 7.59 -18.84
C ASN A 442 -20.29 6.81 -19.15
N ILE A 443 -19.16 7.25 -18.58
CA ILE A 443 -17.82 6.69 -18.74
C ILE A 443 -17.56 5.78 -17.53
N GLU A 444 -17.12 4.55 -17.78
CA GLU A 444 -16.81 3.61 -16.71
C GLU A 444 -15.63 4.14 -15.87
N LYS A 445 -15.78 4.13 -14.54
CA LYS A 445 -14.73 4.56 -13.59
C LYS A 445 -14.21 5.98 -13.84
N PHE A 446 -15.07 6.87 -14.33
CA PHE A 446 -14.72 8.27 -14.63
C PHE A 446 -13.97 8.97 -13.48
N GLU A 447 -14.48 8.85 -12.24
CA GLU A 447 -13.87 9.47 -11.06
C GLU A 447 -12.45 8.96 -10.80
N GLU A 448 -12.18 7.67 -11.06
CA GLU A 448 -10.85 7.07 -10.92
C GLU A 448 -9.88 7.64 -11.97
N LEU A 449 -10.33 7.79 -13.22
CA LEU A 449 -9.53 8.36 -14.30
C LEU A 449 -9.22 9.85 -14.07
N GLN A 450 -10.23 10.60 -13.65
CA GLN A 450 -10.13 12.02 -13.30
C GLN A 450 -9.12 12.23 -12.16
N LEU A 451 -9.25 11.43 -11.09
CA LEU A 451 -8.36 11.48 -9.94
C LEU A 451 -6.93 11.07 -10.32
N ASN A 452 -6.75 10.00 -11.10
CA ASN A 452 -5.43 9.57 -11.55
C ASN A 452 -4.71 10.64 -12.39
N GLY A 453 -5.44 11.37 -13.24
CA GLY A 453 -4.92 12.51 -13.98
C GLY A 453 -4.43 13.62 -13.06
N LEU A 454 -5.24 14.02 -12.07
CA LEU A 454 -4.88 15.05 -11.09
C LEU A 454 -3.68 14.63 -10.21
N ILE A 455 -3.66 13.39 -9.73
CA ILE A 455 -2.53 12.84 -8.95
C ILE A 455 -1.24 12.88 -9.78
N THR A 456 -1.31 12.48 -11.04
CA THR A 456 -0.12 12.44 -11.92
C THR A 456 0.40 13.86 -12.19
N LEU A 457 -0.50 14.84 -12.34
CA LEU A 457 -0.13 16.25 -12.44
C LEU A 457 0.52 16.72 -11.13
N CYS A 458 -0.10 16.51 -9.97
CA CYS A 458 0.45 16.88 -8.65
C CYS A 458 1.81 16.26 -8.35
N LYS A 459 2.02 15.01 -8.78
CA LYS A 459 3.30 14.28 -8.64
C LYS A 459 4.42 14.93 -9.46
N ASN A 460 4.12 15.38 -10.69
CA ASN A 460 5.14 15.93 -11.59
C ASN A 460 5.34 17.45 -11.42
N TYR A 461 4.30 18.22 -11.05
CA TYR A 461 4.38 19.68 -10.86
C TYR A 461 3.81 20.14 -9.50
N PRO A 462 4.38 19.67 -8.37
CA PRO A 462 3.80 19.87 -7.05
C PRO A 462 3.64 21.34 -6.67
N LEU A 463 4.62 22.20 -6.97
CA LEU A 463 4.57 23.63 -6.60
C LEU A 463 3.48 24.39 -7.36
N LEU A 464 3.45 24.25 -8.69
CA LEU A 464 2.52 24.94 -9.57
C LEU A 464 1.07 24.55 -9.28
N ILE A 465 0.84 23.24 -9.07
CA ILE A 465 -0.51 22.70 -8.94
C ILE A 465 -1.02 22.85 -7.51
N SER A 466 -0.20 22.63 -6.48
CA SER A 466 -0.65 22.80 -5.10
C SER A 466 -1.06 24.24 -4.80
N ASP A 467 -0.36 25.24 -5.34
CA ASP A 467 -0.76 26.65 -5.19
C ASP A 467 -2.12 26.91 -5.83
N TYR A 468 -2.36 26.37 -7.04
CA TYR A 468 -3.66 26.50 -7.71
C TYR A 468 -4.78 25.78 -6.94
N LEU A 469 -4.59 24.50 -6.59
CA LEU A 469 -5.57 23.69 -5.88
C LEU A 469 -5.92 24.26 -4.51
N CYS A 470 -4.94 24.73 -3.74
CA CYS A 470 -5.18 25.39 -2.45
C CYS A 470 -6.08 26.62 -2.63
N LYS A 471 -5.86 27.43 -3.66
CA LYS A 471 -6.72 28.59 -3.95
C LYS A 471 -8.12 28.16 -4.34
N GLN A 472 -8.25 27.16 -5.23
CA GLN A 472 -9.54 26.68 -5.70
C GLN A 472 -10.38 26.03 -4.58
N PHE A 473 -9.76 25.35 -3.62
CA PHE A 473 -10.46 24.74 -2.48
C PHE A 473 -11.32 25.75 -1.71
N TYR A 474 -10.78 26.96 -1.49
CA TYR A 474 -11.45 28.04 -0.75
C TYR A 474 -12.34 28.93 -1.62
N GLU A 475 -12.38 28.73 -2.94
CA GLU A 475 -13.29 29.49 -3.81
C GLU A 475 -14.74 29.07 -3.61
N ARG A 476 -15.66 30.04 -3.74
CA ARG A 476 -17.10 29.83 -3.48
C ARG A 476 -17.80 29.01 -4.55
N ASN A 477 -17.23 28.92 -5.75
CA ASN A 477 -17.89 28.39 -6.94
C ASN A 477 -17.71 26.87 -7.14
N TYR A 478 -16.97 26.19 -6.26
CA TYR A 478 -16.78 24.75 -6.33
C TYR A 478 -17.84 23.97 -5.57
N THR A 479 -18.27 22.85 -6.16
CA THR A 479 -19.16 21.89 -5.53
C THR A 479 -18.44 21.08 -4.45
N LEU A 480 -19.19 20.40 -3.58
CA LEU A 480 -18.60 19.52 -2.55
C LEU A 480 -17.79 18.37 -3.16
N ASN A 481 -18.23 17.81 -4.29
CA ASN A 481 -17.50 16.75 -4.98
C ASN A 481 -16.16 17.26 -5.53
N GLN A 482 -16.13 18.43 -6.14
CA GLN A 482 -14.89 19.04 -6.62
C GLN A 482 -13.94 19.37 -5.47
N ARG A 483 -14.45 19.84 -4.32
CA ARG A 483 -13.63 20.04 -3.11
C ARG A 483 -13.14 18.74 -2.48
N SER A 484 -13.86 17.64 -2.65
CA SER A 484 -13.43 16.31 -2.19
C SER A 484 -12.40 15.68 -3.14
N LEU A 485 -12.37 16.13 -4.39
CA LEU A 485 -11.40 15.70 -5.41
C LEU A 485 -10.04 16.40 -5.24
N ILE A 486 -10.07 17.67 -4.78
CA ILE A 486 -8.89 18.43 -4.32
C ILE A 486 -8.38 17.84 -3.01
#